data_AF-A0A5M9MC04-F1
#
_entry.id   AF-A0A5M9MC04-F1
#
_cell.length_a   1.000
_cell.length_b   1.000
_cell.length_c   1.000
_cell.angle_alpha   90.00
_cell.angle_beta   90.00
_cell.angle_gamma   90.00
#
_symmetry.space_group_name_H-M   'P 1'
#
loop_
_entity.id
_entity.type
_entity.pdbx_description
1 polymer ?
#
loop_
_entity_poly.entity_id
_entity_poly.type
_entity_poly.pdbx_seq_one_letter_code
_entity_poly.pdbx_strand_id
1 'polypeptide(L)'
;MSITVERFMFQSLEPESSASETLPYWWLTSGRDLSRMLQEAQYPEDTQRHGVGWDGNPFEYGFELKSSGKDQAVRFVVDVSPLRPADDTNPLDIKNFEVVLDALSKKTPGFDDTWYTSLRKWFVHSHRSTAEQKDLVAQAGYQMPMILGFDIGCHLPIPDAIPVMAKVYFPPCFTAVAEGITRWEAVRRGTRREYENGPRYLATDFVTTEKARLKIYMRHPAESFDDIWDYYTLGGRISDLDEDKEKFRELVSHLVQSGSYPGTGR
;
A
#
# COMPACT_ATOMS: atom_id res chain seq x y z
N MET A 1 -34.29 -21.60 2.10
CA MET A 1 -33.66 -22.82 1.55
C MET A 1 -32.26 -22.92 2.13
N SER A 2 -31.75 -24.12 2.42
CA SER A 2 -30.34 -24.30 2.81
C SER A 2 -29.54 -24.66 1.56
N ILE A 3 -28.37 -24.04 1.37
CA ILE A 3 -27.43 -24.40 0.30
C ILE A 3 -26.25 -25.10 0.95
N THR A 4 -26.15 -26.40 0.76
CA THR A 4 -24.97 -27.19 1.17
C THR A 4 -23.87 -26.97 0.14
N VAL A 5 -22.73 -26.45 0.57
CA VAL A 5 -21.56 -26.21 -0.30
C VAL A 5 -20.61 -27.40 -0.23
N GLU A 6 -20.22 -27.95 -1.39
CA GLU A 6 -19.27 -29.07 -1.45
C GLU A 6 -17.83 -28.62 -1.18
N ARG A 7 -17.08 -29.46 -0.46
CA ARG A 7 -15.89 -29.05 0.31
C ARG A 7 -14.55 -29.21 -0.42
N PHE A 8 -14.57 -29.53 -1.71
CA PHE A 8 -13.46 -30.27 -2.35
C PHE A 8 -12.28 -29.45 -2.89
N MET A 9 -12.47 -28.22 -3.38
CA MET A 9 -11.41 -27.54 -4.17
C MET A 9 -10.23 -26.94 -3.38
N PHE A 10 -10.24 -26.94 -2.04
CA PHE A 10 -9.19 -26.28 -1.24
C PHE A 10 -8.32 -27.21 -0.39
N GLN A 11 -8.54 -28.54 -0.42
CA GLN A 11 -7.67 -29.49 0.28
C GLN A 11 -6.37 -29.80 -0.47
N SER A 12 -6.29 -29.50 -1.77
CA SER A 12 -5.11 -29.74 -2.62
C SER A 12 -4.05 -28.63 -2.56
N LEU A 13 -4.09 -27.76 -1.54
CA LEU A 13 -3.15 -26.66 -1.32
C LEU A 13 -2.47 -26.71 0.06
N GLU A 14 -2.63 -27.82 0.79
CA GLU A 14 -1.76 -28.09 1.96
C GLU A 14 -0.31 -28.29 1.49
N PRO A 15 0.69 -27.67 2.13
CA PRO A 15 2.07 -27.79 1.70
C PRO A 15 2.66 -29.16 2.06
N GLU A 16 3.14 -29.91 1.05
CA GLU A 16 4.01 -31.08 1.24
C GLU A 16 5.42 -30.65 1.72
N SER A 17 5.52 -30.01 2.89
CA SER A 17 6.78 -29.55 3.46
C SER A 17 6.70 -29.41 4.98
N SER A 18 7.70 -29.96 5.68
CA SER A 18 7.79 -29.92 7.15
C SER A 18 8.35 -28.58 7.65
N ALA A 19 7.71 -27.47 7.29
CA ALA A 19 8.21 -26.12 7.48
C ALA A 19 7.41 -25.31 8.54
N SER A 20 8.02 -25.09 9.70
CA SER A 20 7.72 -24.07 10.72
C SER A 20 6.27 -23.89 11.22
N GLU A 21 6.11 -23.96 12.55
CA GLU A 21 4.85 -23.69 13.29
C GLU A 21 4.30 -22.26 13.13
N THR A 22 5.01 -21.36 12.44
CA THR A 22 4.57 -19.99 12.12
C THR A 22 3.62 -19.89 10.92
N LEU A 23 3.65 -20.86 9.99
CA LEU A 23 2.79 -20.88 8.79
C LEU A 23 1.28 -20.98 9.12
N PRO A 24 0.84 -21.85 10.07
CA PRO A 24 -0.57 -21.94 10.47
C PRO A 24 -1.15 -20.63 11.03
N TYR A 25 -0.39 -19.89 11.84
CA TYR A 25 -0.90 -18.68 12.51
C TYR A 25 -1.33 -17.61 11.50
N TRP A 26 -0.48 -17.30 10.53
CA TRP A 26 -0.79 -16.27 9.52
C TRP A 26 -1.89 -16.73 8.58
N TRP A 27 -1.96 -18.01 8.20
CA TRP A 27 -3.09 -18.52 7.42
C TRP A 27 -4.42 -18.45 8.20
N LEU A 28 -4.41 -18.73 9.51
CA LEU A 28 -5.60 -18.74 10.36
C LEU A 28 -6.09 -17.37 10.82
N THR A 29 -5.30 -16.30 10.64
CA THR A 29 -5.64 -14.91 11.00
C THR A 29 -5.76 -14.02 9.77
N SER A 30 -4.71 -13.95 8.94
CA SER A 30 -4.59 -12.98 7.84
C SER A 30 -4.76 -13.59 6.45
N GLY A 31 -4.37 -14.86 6.26
CA GLY A 31 -4.83 -15.67 5.13
C GLY A 31 -6.34 -15.95 5.23
N ARG A 32 -6.87 -15.95 6.46
CA ARG A 32 -8.27 -15.59 6.72
C ARG A 32 -8.53 -14.20 6.21
N ASP A 33 -8.17 -13.07 6.81
CA ASP A 33 -8.66 -11.76 6.34
C ASP A 33 -8.46 -11.41 4.83
N LEU A 34 -7.56 -12.05 4.07
CA LEU A 34 -7.63 -12.10 2.59
C LEU A 34 -8.77 -12.98 2.05
N SER A 35 -8.84 -14.27 2.38
CA SER A 35 -9.95 -15.15 1.94
C SER A 35 -11.30 -14.71 2.52
N ARG A 36 -11.27 -14.11 3.70
CA ARG A 36 -12.29 -13.37 4.44
C ARG A 36 -12.36 -11.90 3.97
N MET A 37 -11.65 -11.54 2.91
CA MET A 37 -12.07 -10.49 1.98
C MET A 37 -12.33 -11.05 0.56
N LEU A 38 -12.79 -12.33 0.49
CA LEU A 38 -13.11 -13.08 -0.75
C LEU A 38 -14.35 -14.04 -0.71
N GLN A 39 -15.37 -13.87 0.16
CA GLN A 39 -16.75 -14.30 -0.19
C GLN A 39 -17.88 -13.24 -0.13
N GLU A 40 -18.25 -12.64 1.00
CA GLU A 40 -19.48 -11.79 1.09
C GLU A 40 -19.40 -10.31 0.61
N ALA A 41 -18.51 -9.44 1.13
CA ALA A 41 -18.22 -8.12 0.50
C ALA A 41 -17.53 -8.15 -0.87
N GLN A 42 -16.58 -9.01 -1.11
CA GLN A 42 -16.19 -10.23 -0.43
C GLN A 42 -15.34 -9.90 0.84
N TYR A 43 -15.43 -10.30 2.16
CA TYR A 43 -16.16 -11.12 3.20
C TYR A 43 -15.95 -10.35 4.60
N PRO A 44 -16.33 -10.87 5.79
CA PRO A 44 -15.92 -10.52 7.20
C PRO A 44 -14.45 -10.72 7.78
N GLU A 45 -14.26 -10.79 9.12
CA GLU A 45 -13.11 -10.16 9.86
C GLU A 45 -12.09 -11.06 10.63
N ASP A 46 -10.97 -10.53 11.21
CA ASP A 46 -10.45 -10.74 12.60
C ASP A 46 -8.97 -10.26 12.91
N THR A 47 -8.43 -9.12 12.41
CA THR A 47 -7.00 -8.71 12.69
C THR A 47 -6.73 -7.22 13.05
N GLN A 48 -5.90 -6.89 14.07
CA GLN A 48 -5.33 -5.52 14.36
C GLN A 48 -3.95 -5.49 15.12
N ARG A 49 -2.89 -4.86 14.57
CA ARG A 49 -1.81 -3.96 15.16
C ARG A 49 -0.39 -4.05 14.49
N HIS A 50 0.17 -2.92 14.02
CA HIS A 50 1.33 -2.67 13.07
C HIS A 50 0.96 -2.53 11.57
N GLY A 51 0.90 -1.30 11.02
CA GLY A 51 0.04 -1.01 9.85
C GLY A 51 0.66 -0.57 8.52
N VAL A 52 0.26 -1.31 7.47
CA VAL A 52 -0.30 -0.70 6.25
C VAL A 52 -1.69 -0.14 6.59
N GLY A 53 -2.60 -1.00 7.07
CA GLY A 53 -3.95 -0.63 7.52
C GLY A 53 -3.96 0.14 8.86
N TRP A 54 -5.06 0.86 9.12
CA TRP A 54 -5.25 1.68 10.34
C TRP A 54 -5.44 0.88 11.63
N ASP A 55 -6.05 -0.30 11.50
CA ASP A 55 -6.03 -1.39 12.47
C ASP A 55 -4.61 -1.75 12.92
N GLY A 56 -3.68 -1.60 11.99
CA GLY A 56 -2.33 -2.07 12.06
C GLY A 56 -2.17 -3.48 11.51
N ASN A 57 -2.58 -3.78 10.30
CA ASN A 57 -2.17 -5.04 9.68
C ASN A 57 -0.98 -4.82 8.73
N PRO A 58 -0.07 -5.81 8.58
CA PRO A 58 0.98 -5.75 7.55
C PRO A 58 0.41 -5.83 6.13
N PHE A 59 -0.91 -5.67 5.96
CA PHE A 59 -1.61 -5.62 4.70
C PHE A 59 -2.85 -4.73 4.80
N GLU A 60 -3.38 -4.35 3.64
CA GLU A 60 -4.68 -3.72 3.47
C GLU A 60 -5.29 -4.23 2.15
N TYR A 61 -6.61 -4.41 2.13
CA TYR A 61 -7.37 -4.74 0.92
C TYR A 61 -8.31 -3.59 0.58
N GLY A 62 -8.56 -3.36 -0.71
CA GLY A 62 -9.46 -2.29 -1.15
C GLY A 62 -10.14 -2.60 -2.48
N PHE A 63 -11.35 -2.09 -2.66
CA PHE A 63 -12.05 -2.18 -3.94
C PHE A 63 -11.78 -0.94 -4.80
N GLU A 64 -11.54 -1.15 -6.09
CA GLU A 64 -11.70 -0.10 -7.09
C GLU A 64 -13.09 -0.22 -7.73
N LEU A 65 -13.96 0.74 -7.38
CA LEU A 65 -15.27 0.91 -7.98
C LEU A 65 -15.20 2.02 -9.04
N LYS A 66 -15.67 1.74 -10.25
CA LYS A 66 -15.66 2.67 -11.40
C LYS A 66 -17.04 2.76 -12.02
N SER A 67 -17.48 3.97 -12.36
CA SER A 67 -18.74 4.22 -13.07
C SER A 67 -18.71 3.72 -14.53
N SER A 68 -17.52 3.62 -15.13
CA SER A 68 -17.32 3.32 -16.55
C SER A 68 -17.13 1.84 -16.89
N GLY A 69 -17.46 0.92 -15.98
CA GLY A 69 -17.27 -0.52 -16.18
C GLY A 69 -18.12 -1.38 -15.25
N LYS A 70 -18.30 -2.65 -15.60
CA LYS A 70 -18.95 -3.64 -14.72
C LYS A 70 -17.96 -4.36 -13.82
N ASP A 71 -16.67 -4.29 -14.17
CA ASP A 71 -15.60 -5.01 -13.50
C ASP A 71 -15.13 -4.24 -12.26
N GLN A 72 -15.42 -4.79 -11.09
CA GLN A 72 -14.78 -4.38 -9.84
C GLN A 72 -13.37 -4.99 -9.79
N ALA A 73 -12.36 -4.20 -9.44
CA ALA A 73 -11.00 -4.71 -9.25
C ALA A 73 -10.64 -4.74 -7.76
N VAL A 74 -10.05 -5.84 -7.32
CA VAL A 74 -9.53 -5.99 -5.95
C VAL A 74 -8.10 -5.46 -5.91
N ARG A 75 -7.79 -4.70 -4.86
CA ARG A 75 -6.45 -4.28 -4.49
C ARG A 75 -6.01 -5.02 -3.24
N PHE A 76 -4.75 -5.43 -3.24
CA PHE A 76 -4.04 -5.96 -2.08
C PHE A 76 -2.76 -5.16 -1.90
N VAL A 77 -2.45 -4.79 -0.68
CA VAL A 77 -1.22 -4.08 -0.29
C VAL A 77 -0.62 -4.80 0.90
N VAL A 78 0.70 -4.97 0.95
CA VAL A 78 1.41 -5.76 1.97
C VAL A 78 2.82 -5.22 2.26
N ASP A 79 3.15 -5.10 3.55
CA ASP A 79 4.51 -5.08 4.07
C ASP A 79 4.91 -6.54 4.38
N VAL A 80 6.04 -6.98 3.82
CA VAL A 80 6.56 -8.34 3.98
C VAL A 80 7.77 -8.41 4.91
N SER A 81 8.08 -7.32 5.61
CA SER A 81 9.12 -7.26 6.63
C SER A 81 8.86 -8.26 7.76
N PRO A 82 9.89 -8.84 8.38
CA PRO A 82 9.71 -9.62 9.60
C PRO A 82 9.26 -8.68 10.73
N LEU A 83 7.99 -8.77 11.14
CA LEU A 83 7.40 -7.92 12.20
C LEU A 83 7.07 -8.70 13.50
N ARG A 84 6.90 -10.02 13.45
CA ARG A 84 6.57 -10.85 14.62
C ARG A 84 7.31 -12.21 14.59
N PRO A 85 8.48 -12.34 15.26
CA PRO A 85 9.27 -11.25 15.86
C PRO A 85 9.81 -10.28 14.80
N ALA A 86 10.18 -9.07 15.23
CA ALA A 86 10.91 -8.14 14.38
C ALA A 86 12.36 -8.61 14.19
N ASP A 87 12.98 -8.36 13.03
CA ASP A 87 14.43 -8.58 12.89
C ASP A 87 15.21 -7.47 13.62
N ASP A 88 15.58 -7.74 14.87
CA ASP A 88 16.42 -6.90 15.71
C ASP A 88 17.89 -6.78 15.23
N THR A 89 18.29 -7.50 14.17
CA THR A 89 19.63 -7.44 13.57
C THR A 89 19.63 -6.60 12.29
N ASN A 90 18.58 -6.72 11.47
CA ASN A 90 18.45 -6.02 10.19
C ASN A 90 17.03 -5.40 10.05
N PRO A 91 16.65 -4.43 10.90
CA PRO A 91 15.26 -3.99 11.00
C PRO A 91 14.71 -3.29 9.73
N LEU A 92 15.57 -2.91 8.79
CA LEU A 92 15.20 -2.36 7.47
C LEU A 92 15.57 -3.30 6.30
N ASP A 93 15.79 -4.60 6.55
CA ASP A 93 16.03 -5.59 5.48
C ASP A 93 14.81 -5.71 4.54
N ILE A 94 15.10 -5.95 3.27
CA ILE A 94 14.13 -6.10 2.18
C ILE A 94 14.17 -7.50 1.54
N LYS A 95 14.95 -8.44 2.07
CA LYS A 95 15.09 -9.81 1.52
C LYS A 95 13.75 -10.50 1.24
N ASN A 96 12.77 -10.38 2.14
CA ASN A 96 11.43 -10.96 1.92
C ASN A 96 10.71 -10.30 0.72
N PHE A 97 10.89 -8.99 0.52
CA PHE A 97 10.38 -8.27 -0.64
C PHE A 97 11.07 -8.75 -1.92
N GLU A 98 12.39 -8.95 -1.90
CA GLU A 98 13.13 -9.48 -3.05
C GLU A 98 12.72 -10.92 -3.40
N VAL A 99 12.36 -11.76 -2.43
CA VAL A 99 11.80 -13.11 -2.67
C VAL A 99 10.44 -13.05 -3.38
N VAL A 100 9.54 -12.15 -2.96
CA VAL A 100 8.25 -11.96 -3.66
C VAL A 100 8.47 -11.35 -5.04
N LEU A 101 9.44 -10.44 -5.19
CA LEU A 101 9.77 -9.79 -6.45
C LEU A 101 10.35 -10.76 -7.49
N ASP A 102 11.22 -11.68 -7.05
CA ASP A 102 11.73 -12.78 -7.88
C ASP A 102 10.58 -13.64 -8.43
N ALA A 103 9.62 -14.03 -7.57
CA ALA A 103 8.45 -14.79 -7.99
C ALA A 103 7.56 -14.02 -8.98
N LEU A 104 7.38 -12.71 -8.78
CA LEU A 104 6.62 -11.85 -9.70
C LEU A 104 7.32 -11.74 -11.06
N SER A 105 8.64 -11.52 -11.09
CA SER A 105 9.42 -11.37 -12.32
C SER A 105 9.32 -12.58 -13.25
N LYS A 106 9.12 -13.78 -12.67
CA LYS A 106 9.00 -15.06 -13.39
C LYS A 106 7.58 -15.40 -13.84
N LYS A 107 6.54 -14.79 -13.25
CA LYS A 107 5.13 -15.18 -13.44
C LYS A 107 4.19 -14.05 -13.86
N THR A 108 4.68 -12.82 -14.02
CA THR A 108 3.86 -11.64 -14.33
C THR A 108 4.22 -11.11 -15.73
N PRO A 109 3.37 -11.32 -16.76
CA PRO A 109 3.66 -10.87 -18.12
C PRO A 109 3.81 -9.35 -18.21
N GLY A 110 4.92 -8.87 -18.78
CA GLY A 110 5.21 -7.44 -18.90
C GLY A 110 5.74 -6.77 -17.62
N PHE A 111 6.14 -7.56 -16.62
CA PHE A 111 6.89 -7.08 -15.47
C PHE A 111 8.20 -6.39 -15.89
N ASP A 112 8.48 -5.24 -15.27
CA ASP A 112 9.70 -4.45 -15.43
C ASP A 112 9.99 -3.76 -14.08
N ASP A 113 11.22 -3.90 -13.58
CA ASP A 113 11.65 -3.33 -12.29
C ASP A 113 12.54 -2.08 -12.44
N THR A 114 12.72 -1.54 -13.64
CA THR A 114 13.65 -0.41 -13.92
C THR A 114 13.42 0.77 -12.97
N TRP A 115 12.16 1.14 -12.74
CA TRP A 115 11.82 2.22 -11.79
C TRP A 115 12.09 1.83 -10.33
N TYR A 116 11.83 0.59 -9.92
CA TYR A 116 12.17 0.08 -8.58
C TYR A 116 13.68 0.06 -8.35
N THR A 117 14.46 -0.50 -9.28
CA THR A 117 15.93 -0.56 -9.21
C THR A 117 16.60 0.82 -9.33
N SER A 118 15.90 1.81 -9.87
CA SER A 118 16.28 3.23 -9.74
C SER A 118 15.98 3.78 -8.34
N LEU A 119 14.71 3.77 -7.91
CA LEU A 119 14.24 4.42 -6.68
C LEU A 119 14.78 3.77 -5.39
N ARG A 120 14.98 2.44 -5.36
CA ARG A 120 15.46 1.72 -4.17
C ARG A 120 16.83 2.18 -3.69
N LYS A 121 17.68 2.67 -4.60
CA LYS A 121 19.01 3.23 -4.29
C LYS A 121 18.96 4.49 -3.43
N TRP A 122 17.81 5.18 -3.39
CA TRP A 122 17.61 6.43 -2.66
C TRP A 122 16.73 6.24 -1.40
N PHE A 123 15.77 5.32 -1.45
CA PHE A 123 14.81 5.10 -0.35
C PHE A 123 15.09 3.89 0.55
N VAL A 124 15.91 2.91 0.14
CA VAL A 124 16.16 1.70 0.92
C VAL A 124 17.51 1.77 1.64
N HIS A 125 17.46 1.67 2.97
CA HIS A 125 18.62 1.77 3.86
C HIS A 125 19.05 0.43 4.49
N SER A 126 18.61 -0.70 3.94
CA SER A 126 19.01 -2.06 4.37
C SER A 126 20.52 -2.32 4.34
N HIS A 127 21.27 -1.52 3.56
CA HIS A 127 22.73 -1.59 3.43
C HIS A 127 23.49 -0.92 4.59
N ARG A 128 22.81 -0.17 5.47
CA ARG A 128 23.43 0.48 6.64
C ARG A 128 23.67 -0.52 7.78
N SER A 129 24.52 -0.17 8.73
CA SER A 129 24.76 -1.00 9.92
C SER A 129 23.50 -1.13 10.79
N THR A 130 23.38 -2.22 11.58
CA THR A 130 22.29 -2.45 12.53
C THR A 130 22.01 -1.25 13.43
N ALA A 131 23.06 -0.56 13.89
CA ALA A 131 22.94 0.61 14.76
C ALA A 131 22.27 1.80 14.03
N GLU A 132 22.71 2.11 12.81
CA GLU A 132 22.06 3.12 11.96
C GLU A 132 20.62 2.75 11.63
N GLN A 133 20.35 1.49 11.26
CA GLN A 133 18.99 1.07 10.93
C GLN A 133 18.03 1.24 12.13
N LYS A 134 18.48 0.94 13.36
CA LYS A 134 17.68 1.18 14.58
C LYS A 134 17.46 2.66 14.88
N ASP A 135 18.48 3.50 14.68
CA ASP A 135 18.35 4.95 14.84
C ASP A 135 17.35 5.54 13.82
N LEU A 136 17.46 5.12 12.55
CA LEU A 136 16.51 5.51 11.49
C LEU A 136 15.07 5.06 11.82
N VAL A 137 14.86 3.85 12.35
CA VAL A 137 13.55 3.36 12.80
C VAL A 137 13.01 4.19 13.98
N ALA A 138 13.85 4.48 14.98
CA ALA A 138 13.46 5.26 16.15
C ALA A 138 13.06 6.69 15.78
N GLN A 139 13.80 7.34 14.87
CA GLN A 139 13.50 8.70 14.41
C GLN A 139 12.36 8.77 13.38
N ALA A 140 12.19 7.75 12.54
CA ALA A 140 11.05 7.66 11.62
C ALA A 140 9.72 7.33 12.34
N GLY A 141 9.80 6.60 13.45
CA GLY A 141 8.66 6.16 14.26
C GLY A 141 7.99 4.88 13.77
N TYR A 142 8.59 4.16 12.81
CA TYR A 142 8.08 2.88 12.29
C TYR A 142 9.16 2.05 11.59
N GLN A 143 8.90 0.75 11.44
CA GLN A 143 9.80 -0.25 10.85
C GLN A 143 9.11 -0.93 9.65
N MET A 144 9.02 -0.21 8.54
CA MET A 144 8.39 -0.65 7.28
C MET A 144 9.16 0.01 6.12
N PRO A 145 10.24 -0.61 5.59
CA PRO A 145 11.13 0.00 4.61
C PRO A 145 10.50 0.21 3.23
N MET A 146 9.57 -0.66 2.82
CA MET A 146 8.81 -0.58 1.56
C MET A 146 7.45 -1.25 1.74
N ILE A 147 6.50 -0.93 0.87
CA ILE A 147 5.22 -1.65 0.77
C ILE A 147 5.04 -2.16 -0.67
N LEU A 148 4.52 -3.37 -0.83
CA LEU A 148 4.18 -3.97 -2.12
C LEU A 148 2.67 -3.92 -2.32
N GLY A 149 2.20 -3.30 -3.40
CA GLY A 149 0.79 -3.28 -3.80
C GLY A 149 0.52 -4.12 -5.04
N PHE A 150 -0.74 -4.48 -5.24
CA PHE A 150 -1.23 -5.26 -6.36
C PHE A 150 -2.60 -4.73 -6.80
N ASP A 151 -2.76 -4.39 -8.08
CA ASP A 151 -4.08 -4.40 -8.72
C ASP A 151 -4.31 -5.82 -9.25
N ILE A 152 -5.33 -6.52 -8.76
CA ILE A 152 -5.65 -7.90 -9.13
C ILE A 152 -6.69 -7.89 -10.27
N GLY A 153 -6.33 -8.50 -11.39
CA GLY A 153 -7.21 -8.71 -12.53
C GLY A 153 -8.12 -9.93 -12.34
N CYS A 154 -9.36 -9.82 -12.81
CA CYS A 154 -10.38 -10.88 -12.74
C CYS A 154 -10.12 -12.09 -13.65
N HIS A 155 -9.10 -12.05 -14.51
CA HIS A 155 -8.76 -13.12 -15.46
C HIS A 155 -7.24 -13.31 -15.54
N LEU A 156 -6.78 -14.54 -15.79
CA LEU A 156 -5.37 -14.82 -16.10
C LEU A 156 -5.00 -14.24 -17.47
N PRO A 157 -3.87 -13.52 -17.62
CA PRO A 157 -3.44 -12.98 -18.91
C PRO A 157 -2.95 -14.07 -19.88
N ILE A 158 -2.36 -15.14 -19.33
CA ILE A 158 -1.95 -16.40 -19.99
C ILE A 158 -2.05 -17.53 -18.95
N PRO A 159 -2.05 -18.82 -19.34
CA PRO A 159 -1.89 -19.93 -18.40
C PRO A 159 -0.66 -19.77 -17.49
N ASP A 160 -0.77 -20.27 -16.26
CA ASP A 160 0.28 -20.29 -15.22
C ASP A 160 0.85 -18.93 -14.74
N ALA A 161 0.39 -17.81 -15.31
CA ALA A 161 0.71 -16.46 -14.85
C ALA A 161 -0.07 -16.07 -13.59
N ILE A 162 0.44 -15.05 -12.87
CA ILE A 162 -0.28 -14.39 -11.78
C ILE A 162 -1.02 -13.16 -12.37
N PRO A 163 -2.33 -12.97 -12.11
CA PRO A 163 -3.12 -11.90 -12.72
C PRO A 163 -2.98 -10.58 -11.96
N VAL A 164 -1.76 -10.09 -11.73
CA VAL A 164 -1.52 -8.86 -10.97
C VAL A 164 -0.69 -7.84 -11.73
N MET A 165 -1.00 -6.56 -11.53
CA MET A 165 -0.04 -5.48 -11.76
C MET A 165 0.48 -5.02 -10.40
N ALA A 166 1.74 -5.36 -10.12
CA ALA A 166 2.39 -5.04 -8.86
C ALA A 166 2.85 -3.57 -8.81
N LYS A 167 3.01 -3.04 -7.60
CA LYS A 167 3.43 -1.67 -7.30
C LYS A 167 4.37 -1.66 -6.11
N VAL A 168 5.30 -0.72 -6.04
CA VAL A 168 6.11 -0.47 -4.84
C VAL A 168 5.85 0.92 -4.31
N TYR A 169 5.76 1.04 -2.98
CA TYR A 169 5.63 2.29 -2.24
C TYR A 169 6.89 2.48 -1.38
N PHE A 170 7.55 3.61 -1.55
CA PHE A 170 8.74 4.03 -0.83
C PHE A 170 8.35 5.11 0.20
N PRO A 171 8.46 4.84 1.51
CA PRO A 171 8.25 5.85 2.54
C PRO A 171 9.48 6.78 2.61
N PRO A 172 9.33 8.11 2.47
CA PRO A 172 10.45 9.03 2.40
C PRO A 172 11.05 9.35 3.79
N CYS A 173 10.57 8.71 4.87
CA CYS A 173 10.99 9.02 6.24
C CYS A 173 12.46 8.68 6.50
N PHE A 174 12.93 7.51 6.07
CA PHE A 174 14.27 7.03 6.37
C PHE A 174 15.32 7.88 5.65
N THR A 175 15.08 8.23 4.39
CA THR A 175 15.92 9.17 3.63
C THR A 175 15.85 10.59 4.21
N ALA A 176 14.68 11.06 4.64
CA ALA A 176 14.53 12.36 5.28
C ALA A 176 15.36 12.48 6.57
N VAL A 177 15.30 11.46 7.43
CA VAL A 177 16.14 11.36 8.64
C VAL A 177 17.62 11.25 8.27
N ALA A 178 17.98 10.29 7.42
CA ALA A 178 19.37 9.97 7.10
C ALA A 178 20.15 11.12 6.45
N GLU A 179 19.48 11.94 5.64
CA GLU A 179 20.07 13.07 4.91
C GLU A 179 19.82 14.42 5.61
N GLY A 180 19.08 14.46 6.72
CA GLY A 180 18.72 15.69 7.42
C GLY A 180 17.81 16.64 6.63
N ILE A 181 16.91 16.10 5.80
CA ILE A 181 16.04 16.84 4.88
C ILE A 181 14.55 16.63 5.17
N THR A 182 13.67 17.42 4.57
CA THR A 182 12.21 17.20 4.70
C THR A 182 11.77 15.95 3.91
N ARG A 183 10.67 15.32 4.35
CA ARG A 183 10.04 14.19 3.63
C ARG A 183 9.71 14.54 2.18
N TRP A 184 9.39 15.80 1.93
CA TRP A 184 9.22 16.28 0.56
C TRP A 184 10.53 16.46 -0.16
N GLU A 185 11.58 17.11 0.37
CA GLU A 185 12.87 17.23 -0.32
C GLU A 185 13.43 15.85 -0.74
N ALA A 186 13.21 14.80 0.07
CA ALA A 186 13.50 13.41 -0.29
C ALA A 186 12.72 12.90 -1.54
N VAL A 187 11.48 13.33 -1.76
CA VAL A 187 10.68 13.06 -2.97
C VAL A 187 10.94 14.09 -4.09
N ARG A 188 11.27 15.33 -3.73
CA ARG A 188 11.39 16.51 -4.59
C ARG A 188 12.71 16.57 -5.35
N ARG A 189 13.75 15.89 -4.86
CA ARG A 189 14.91 15.52 -5.68
C ARG A 189 14.50 14.61 -6.86
N GLY A 190 13.25 14.11 -6.85
CA GLY A 190 12.42 13.82 -8.02
C GLY A 190 11.65 15.03 -8.60
N THR A 191 10.70 15.66 -7.88
CA THR A 191 9.84 16.75 -8.43
C THR A 191 9.36 17.90 -7.49
N ARG A 192 9.46 19.17 -7.97
CA ARG A 192 8.86 20.48 -7.50
C ARG A 192 8.81 20.79 -5.99
N ARG A 193 8.21 21.91 -5.51
CA ARG A 193 8.50 22.50 -4.17
C ARG A 193 7.35 22.68 -3.17
N GLU A 194 6.09 22.76 -3.55
CA GLU A 194 5.09 23.45 -2.70
C GLU A 194 4.48 22.68 -1.50
N TYR A 195 4.86 21.41 -1.25
CA TYR A 195 4.20 20.55 -0.24
C TYR A 195 5.16 19.99 0.83
N GLU A 196 6.01 20.84 1.42
CA GLU A 196 7.23 20.43 2.14
C GLU A 196 7.07 19.37 3.28
N ASN A 197 5.89 19.23 3.89
CA ASN A 197 5.64 18.29 5.01
C ASN A 197 4.57 17.20 4.74
N GLY A 198 3.82 17.27 3.63
CA GLY A 198 2.71 16.37 3.32
C GLY A 198 3.06 14.91 2.94
N PRO A 199 4.18 14.62 2.25
CA PRO A 199 4.46 13.30 1.70
C PRO A 199 4.51 12.14 2.69
N ARG A 200 3.88 11.03 2.27
CA ARG A 200 3.82 9.73 2.94
C ARG A 200 4.49 8.63 2.13
N TYR A 201 4.29 8.60 0.82
CA TYR A 201 4.96 7.64 -0.08
C TYR A 201 5.24 8.25 -1.45
N LEU A 202 6.35 7.85 -2.08
CA LEU A 202 6.47 7.84 -3.54
C LEU A 202 6.21 6.41 -4.02
N ALA A 203 5.35 6.20 -5.02
CA ALA A 203 5.07 4.87 -5.55
C ALA A 203 5.22 4.78 -7.07
N THR A 204 5.50 3.58 -7.56
CA THR A 204 5.56 3.24 -9.00
C THR A 204 4.92 1.88 -9.27
N ASP A 205 4.50 1.67 -10.51
CA ASP A 205 4.01 0.38 -11.03
C ASP A 205 5.19 -0.45 -11.58
N PHE A 206 5.14 -1.78 -11.47
CA PHE A 206 6.13 -2.73 -12.01
C PHE A 206 5.82 -3.10 -13.47
N VAL A 207 5.87 -2.10 -14.35
CA VAL A 207 5.65 -2.21 -15.80
C VAL A 207 6.64 -1.30 -16.54
N THR A 208 6.75 -1.46 -17.86
CA THR A 208 7.72 -0.70 -18.68
C THR A 208 7.66 0.80 -18.42
N THR A 209 8.81 1.48 -18.49
CA THR A 209 8.95 2.90 -18.10
C THR A 209 7.99 3.85 -18.82
N GLU A 210 7.57 3.52 -20.04
CA GLU A 210 6.55 4.22 -20.85
C GLU A 210 5.12 4.12 -20.28
N LYS A 211 4.82 3.07 -19.51
CA LYS A 211 3.50 2.74 -18.93
C LYS A 211 3.44 2.97 -17.42
N ALA A 212 4.59 2.97 -16.76
CA ALA A 212 4.70 3.19 -15.32
C ALA A 212 4.30 4.61 -14.93
N ARG A 213 3.69 4.77 -13.76
CA ARG A 213 3.22 6.05 -13.24
C ARG A 213 3.82 6.30 -11.86
N LEU A 214 4.60 7.38 -11.73
CA LEU A 214 5.04 7.89 -10.43
C LEU A 214 3.85 8.55 -9.72
N LYS A 215 3.62 8.17 -8.47
CA LYS A 215 2.51 8.66 -7.64
C LYS A 215 3.05 9.18 -6.31
N ILE A 216 2.77 10.43 -5.97
CA ILE A 216 3.15 11.00 -4.67
C ILE A 216 1.91 10.99 -3.79
N TYR A 217 1.97 10.19 -2.72
CA TYR A 217 0.94 10.15 -1.70
C TYR A 217 1.25 11.21 -0.65
N MET A 218 0.34 12.16 -0.46
CA MET A 218 0.49 13.29 0.45
C MET A 218 -0.73 13.40 1.36
N ARG A 219 -0.52 13.60 2.66
CA ARG A 219 -1.59 13.83 3.65
C ARG A 219 -1.62 15.30 4.05
N HIS A 220 -2.77 15.94 3.85
CA HIS A 220 -3.05 17.30 4.31
C HIS A 220 -4.08 17.26 5.46
N PRO A 221 -3.86 17.99 6.57
CA PRO A 221 -4.84 18.14 7.63
C PRO A 221 -5.84 19.25 7.26
N ALA A 222 -6.77 18.94 6.35
CA ALA A 222 -7.86 19.85 6.01
C ALA A 222 -8.87 19.97 7.16
N GLU A 223 -9.32 21.18 7.48
CA GLU A 223 -10.27 21.45 8.56
C GLU A 223 -11.67 21.87 8.03
N SER A 224 -11.80 22.10 6.71
CA SER A 224 -13.05 22.38 6.01
C SER A 224 -13.08 21.72 4.62
N PHE A 225 -14.27 21.65 4.01
CA PHE A 225 -14.40 21.17 2.62
C PHE A 225 -13.61 22.03 1.62
N ASP A 226 -13.56 23.35 1.80
CA ASP A 226 -12.86 24.21 0.85
C ASP A 226 -11.32 24.08 0.97
N ASP A 227 -10.77 23.70 2.14
CA ASP A 227 -9.36 23.27 2.25
C ASP A 227 -9.09 21.97 1.49
N ILE A 228 -10.01 20.98 1.60
CA ILE A 228 -9.93 19.73 0.81
C ILE A 228 -9.96 20.08 -0.69
N TRP A 229 -10.80 21.03 -1.10
CA TRP A 229 -10.95 21.42 -2.51
C TRP A 229 -9.76 22.22 -3.06
N ASP A 230 -9.21 23.17 -2.31
CA ASP A 230 -7.99 23.88 -2.69
C ASP A 230 -6.83 22.88 -2.87
N TYR A 231 -6.65 21.98 -1.91
CA TYR A 231 -5.64 20.93 -1.96
C TYR A 231 -5.86 19.95 -3.12
N TYR A 232 -7.10 19.53 -3.39
CA TYR A 232 -7.46 18.65 -4.50
C TYR A 232 -7.16 19.29 -5.87
N THR A 233 -7.48 20.58 -6.02
CA THR A 233 -7.22 21.35 -7.26
C THR A 233 -5.81 21.94 -7.32
N LEU A 234 -4.95 21.67 -6.33
CA LEU A 234 -3.58 22.19 -6.18
C LEU A 234 -3.52 23.74 -6.19
N GLY A 235 -4.51 24.40 -5.59
CA GLY A 235 -4.70 25.85 -5.62
C GLY A 235 -5.35 26.34 -6.92
N GLY A 236 -6.42 25.68 -7.37
CA GLY A 236 -7.12 26.03 -8.62
C GLY A 236 -6.31 25.80 -9.91
N ARG A 237 -5.24 25.00 -9.85
CA ARG A 237 -4.36 24.69 -11.00
C ARG A 237 -4.89 23.55 -11.86
N ILE A 238 -5.80 22.73 -11.32
CA ILE A 238 -6.61 21.79 -12.08
C ILE A 238 -7.96 22.49 -12.32
N SER A 239 -8.21 22.85 -13.58
CA SER A 239 -9.43 23.55 -14.03
C SER A 239 -10.56 22.59 -14.41
N ASP A 240 -11.71 23.14 -14.77
CA ASP A 240 -12.81 22.42 -15.43
C ASP A 240 -13.48 21.31 -14.59
N LEU A 241 -13.51 21.51 -13.27
CA LEU A 241 -14.01 20.56 -12.26
C LEU A 241 -15.27 21.02 -11.50
N ASP A 242 -15.95 22.08 -11.94
CA ASP A 242 -17.06 22.69 -11.18
C ASP A 242 -18.23 21.72 -10.93
N GLU A 243 -18.58 20.89 -11.91
CA GLU A 243 -19.59 19.85 -11.72
C GLU A 243 -19.15 18.76 -10.74
N ASP A 244 -17.85 18.49 -10.60
CA ASP A 244 -17.32 17.47 -9.70
C ASP A 244 -17.13 18.02 -8.28
N LYS A 245 -16.98 19.35 -8.11
CA LYS A 245 -16.94 20.01 -6.80
C LYS A 245 -18.16 19.67 -5.96
N GLU A 246 -19.36 19.80 -6.53
CA GLU A 246 -20.60 19.59 -5.76
C GLU A 246 -20.92 18.10 -5.56
N LYS A 247 -20.60 17.22 -6.53
CA LYS A 247 -20.64 15.75 -6.32
C LYS A 247 -19.73 15.34 -5.15
N PHE A 248 -18.54 15.93 -5.06
CA PHE A 248 -17.57 15.64 -4.01
C PHE A 248 -17.97 16.26 -2.67
N ARG A 249 -18.61 17.44 -2.67
CA ARG A 249 -19.22 18.05 -1.48
C ARG A 249 -20.33 17.18 -0.90
N GLU A 250 -21.21 16.66 -1.76
CA GLU A 250 -22.28 15.73 -1.40
C GLU A 250 -21.70 14.45 -0.76
N LEU A 251 -20.73 13.81 -1.41
CA LEU A 251 -20.02 12.64 -0.89
C LEU A 251 -19.39 12.89 0.49
N VAL A 252 -18.65 13.99 0.66
CA VAL A 252 -18.04 14.36 1.95
C VAL A 252 -19.12 14.59 3.01
N SER A 253 -20.24 15.21 2.67
CA SER A 253 -21.35 15.45 3.60
C SER A 253 -22.04 14.15 4.08
N HIS A 254 -22.09 13.11 3.24
CA HIS A 254 -22.61 11.79 3.62
C HIS A 254 -21.67 10.97 4.49
N LEU A 255 -20.35 11.18 4.34
CA LEU A 255 -19.31 10.53 5.14
C LEU A 255 -19.11 11.21 6.51
N VAL A 256 -19.23 12.54 6.58
CA VAL A 256 -19.08 13.32 7.83
C VAL A 256 -20.44 13.44 8.55
N GLN A 257 -20.95 12.32 9.05
CA GLN A 257 -22.20 12.33 9.81
C GLN A 257 -22.01 12.94 11.22
N SER A 258 -22.85 13.91 11.54
CA SER A 258 -22.98 14.57 12.85
C SER A 258 -21.72 15.24 13.44
N GLY A 259 -21.50 16.50 13.05
CA GLY A 259 -21.15 17.55 14.02
C GLY A 259 -19.73 17.60 14.60
N SER A 260 -18.71 17.14 13.87
CA SER A 260 -17.30 17.31 14.29
C SER A 260 -16.34 17.47 13.10
N TYR A 261 -16.28 18.68 12.55
CA TYR A 261 -15.00 19.18 12.06
C TYR A 261 -14.10 19.44 13.29
N PRO A 262 -12.88 18.90 13.36
CA PRO A 262 -12.02 18.98 14.55
C PRO A 262 -11.33 20.35 14.67
N GLY A 263 -12.11 21.44 14.79
CA GLY A 263 -11.60 22.82 14.84
C GLY A 263 -12.43 23.84 15.64
N THR A 264 -13.57 23.45 16.22
CA THR A 264 -14.45 24.38 16.99
C THR A 264 -14.40 24.17 18.50
N GLY A 265 -13.20 24.03 19.06
CA GLY A 265 -12.91 24.16 20.49
C GLY A 265 -11.94 25.32 20.73
N ARG A 266 -12.27 26.22 21.67
CA ARG A 266 -11.37 27.27 22.18
C ARG A 266 -10.69 26.82 23.47
#